data_AF-A0A7S2AU18-F1
#
_entry.id   AF-A0A7S2AU18-F1
#
_cell.length_a   1.000
_cell.length_b   1.000
_cell.length_c   1.000
_cell.angle_alpha   90.00
_cell.angle_beta   90.00
_cell.angle_gamma   90.00
#
_symmetry.space_group_name_H-M   'P 1'
#
loop_
_entity.id
_entity.type
_entity.pdbx_description
1 polymer ?
#
loop_
_entity_poly.entity_id
_entity_poly.type
_entity_poly.pdbx_seq_one_letter_code
_entity_poly.pdbx_strand_id
1 'polypeptide(L)'
;GIIKNAVHPDIVTMEEAVGNIAPETVKKLNSMGGGTWELANPWSKEHYWCGLTAYRSDKWDMLWHKEIQVKQAGDPRGLCGALLKRKADGVKVCVWGTHPIFQKKNAPGNLKWRGEEKWAMEVISKGGEVMKECAAQGGTTSAFLCDCNTDEDEPLRRKLEESTGWKWKLAGSDRYDKIFIQEDPNPAKASIPHGFKSWNPNRRGYWDRYCQKRCMEPTWGYADHPPVYVEVTPK
;
A
#
# COMPACT_ATOMS: atom_id res chain seq x y z
N GLY A 1 10.37 29.54 4.75
CA GLY A 1 10.52 28.30 5.53
C GLY A 1 9.25 27.50 5.41
N ILE A 2 9.27 26.38 4.68
CA ILE A 2 8.06 25.66 4.27
C ILE A 2 8.29 24.16 4.34
N ILE A 3 8.33 23.59 5.55
CA ILE A 3 7.73 22.29 5.93
C ILE A 3 7.46 22.40 7.44
N LYS A 4 6.23 22.71 7.86
CA LYS A 4 5.83 22.80 9.29
C LYS A 4 5.01 21.58 9.78
N ASN A 5 4.69 20.63 8.90
CA ASN A 5 3.80 19.50 9.17
C ASN A 5 4.35 18.17 8.61
N ALA A 6 5.61 17.81 8.92
CA ALA A 6 6.14 16.52 8.50
C ALA A 6 5.34 15.39 9.18
N VAL A 7 4.65 14.57 8.37
CA VAL A 7 4.00 13.34 8.81
C VAL A 7 5.09 12.27 8.94
N HIS A 8 5.18 11.60 10.09
CA HIS A 8 6.16 10.53 10.34
C HIS A 8 5.45 9.16 10.22
N PRO A 9 5.45 8.51 9.04
CA PRO A 9 4.79 7.22 8.88
C PRO A 9 5.45 6.15 9.76
N ASP A 10 4.64 5.19 10.21
CA ASP A 10 5.14 4.01 10.93
C ASP A 10 5.20 2.76 10.06
N ILE A 11 4.47 2.75 8.94
CA ILE A 11 4.40 1.65 7.98
C ILE A 11 4.26 2.28 6.59
N VAL A 12 4.98 1.75 5.60
CA VAL A 12 4.88 2.14 4.19
C VAL A 12 4.86 0.89 3.32
N THR A 13 4.06 0.89 2.25
CA THR A 13 4.27 -0.01 1.11
C THR A 13 5.04 0.74 0.04
N MET A 14 5.93 0.03 -0.62
CA MET A 14 6.75 0.52 -1.71
C MET A 14 6.51 -0.36 -2.93
N GLU A 15 5.87 0.22 -3.91
CA GLU A 15 5.70 -0.33 -5.22
C GLU A 15 6.95 0.08 -6.06
N GLU A 16 7.22 -0.61 -7.18
CA GLU A 16 8.43 -0.41 -8.00
C GLU A 16 9.81 -0.54 -7.31
N ALA A 17 9.88 -0.92 -6.03
CA ALA A 17 11.11 -1.02 -5.26
C ALA A 17 11.94 -2.28 -5.58
N VAL A 18 12.35 -2.40 -6.85
CA VAL A 18 13.03 -3.56 -7.40
C VAL A 18 14.51 -3.64 -7.02
N GLY A 19 15.03 -4.87 -6.88
CA GLY A 19 16.45 -5.12 -6.59
C GLY A 19 16.84 -4.58 -5.21
N ASN A 20 17.76 -3.63 -5.18
CA ASN A 20 18.29 -3.05 -3.93
C ASN A 20 17.53 -1.80 -3.48
N ILE A 21 16.51 -1.34 -4.22
CA ILE A 21 15.80 -0.09 -3.90
C ILE A 21 15.19 -0.15 -2.49
N ALA A 22 14.40 -1.18 -2.16
CA ALA A 22 13.79 -1.30 -0.84
C ALA A 22 14.80 -1.36 0.33
N PRO A 23 15.87 -2.19 0.26
CA PRO A 23 16.94 -2.16 1.27
C PRO A 23 17.64 -0.80 1.40
N GLU A 24 17.93 -0.11 0.29
CA GLU A 24 18.56 1.22 0.31
C GLU A 24 17.63 2.28 0.91
N THR A 25 16.34 2.21 0.61
CA THR A 25 15.32 3.05 1.22
C THR A 25 15.29 2.86 2.74
N VAL A 26 15.25 1.62 3.24
CA VAL A 26 15.29 1.36 4.69
C VAL A 26 16.59 1.84 5.34
N LYS A 27 17.74 1.62 4.68
CA LYS A 27 19.03 2.16 5.14
C LYS A 27 18.98 3.69 5.24
N LYS A 28 18.38 4.35 4.25
CA LYS A 28 18.25 5.80 4.22
C LYS A 28 17.32 6.32 5.31
N LEU A 29 16.15 5.68 5.50
CA LEU A 29 15.21 5.98 6.58
C LEU A 29 15.89 5.86 7.96
N ASN A 30 16.65 4.80 8.20
CA ASN A 30 17.43 4.62 9.42
C ASN A 30 18.50 5.71 9.61
N SER A 31 19.17 6.14 8.53
CA SER A 31 20.19 7.20 8.62
C SER A 31 19.61 8.58 8.94
N MET A 32 18.33 8.81 8.69
CA MET A 32 17.64 10.07 9.00
C MET A 32 17.28 10.19 10.49
N GLY A 33 17.39 9.10 11.25
CA GLY A 33 17.01 9.04 12.67
C GLY A 33 15.50 9.05 12.90
N GLY A 34 15.09 9.17 14.16
CA GLY A 34 13.67 9.20 14.54
C GLY A 34 13.04 7.82 14.76
N GLY A 35 13.80 6.72 14.63
CA GLY A 35 13.43 5.34 14.95
C GLY A 35 14.22 4.30 14.16
N THR A 36 13.79 3.04 14.22
CA THR A 36 14.41 1.92 13.51
C THR A 36 13.43 1.31 12.52
N TRP A 37 13.80 1.30 11.24
CA TRP A 37 13.03 0.74 10.14
C TRP A 37 13.56 -0.63 9.71
N GLU A 38 12.64 -1.52 9.36
CA GLU A 38 12.92 -2.84 8.80
C GLU A 38 11.99 -3.13 7.61
N LEU A 39 12.39 -4.09 6.76
CA LEU A 39 11.53 -4.65 5.72
C LEU A 39 10.78 -5.85 6.27
N ALA A 40 9.45 -5.90 6.08
CA ALA A 40 8.66 -7.08 6.39
C ALA A 40 8.79 -8.16 5.31
N ASN A 41 8.98 -7.75 4.05
CA ASN A 41 9.12 -8.64 2.90
C ASN A 41 10.39 -8.28 2.14
N PRO A 42 11.33 -9.21 1.93
CA PRO A 42 12.50 -8.97 1.08
C PRO A 42 12.11 -8.98 -0.40
N TRP A 43 12.90 -8.30 -1.24
CA TRP A 43 12.70 -8.35 -2.68
C TRP A 43 12.98 -9.74 -3.25
N SER A 44 12.12 -10.20 -4.17
CA SER A 44 12.29 -11.44 -4.94
C SER A 44 11.97 -11.23 -6.41
N LYS A 45 12.68 -11.93 -7.30
CA LYS A 45 12.40 -11.95 -8.75
C LYS A 45 11.07 -12.60 -9.11
N GLU A 46 10.53 -13.43 -8.21
CA GLU A 46 9.30 -14.20 -8.48
C GLU A 46 8.04 -13.32 -8.40
N HIS A 47 8.11 -12.21 -7.65
CA HIS A 47 7.00 -11.29 -7.37
C HIS A 47 7.52 -9.86 -7.13
N TYR A 48 8.47 -9.41 -7.96
CA TYR A 48 9.23 -8.16 -7.79
C TYR A 48 8.40 -6.86 -7.72
N TRP A 49 7.10 -6.90 -8.04
CA TRP A 49 6.15 -5.76 -7.97
C TRP A 49 4.99 -6.05 -7.00
N CYS A 50 5.27 -6.75 -5.91
CA CYS A 50 4.24 -7.13 -4.94
C CYS A 50 3.88 -6.04 -3.93
N GLY A 51 4.51 -4.85 -3.94
CA GLY A 51 4.31 -3.82 -2.91
C GLY A 51 5.00 -4.17 -1.58
N LEU A 52 6.33 -3.99 -1.53
CA LEU A 52 7.15 -4.36 -0.37
C LEU A 52 6.82 -3.48 0.84
N THR A 53 6.65 -4.08 2.02
CA THR A 53 6.30 -3.34 3.23
C THR A 53 7.54 -3.02 4.05
N ALA A 54 7.75 -1.75 4.40
CA ALA A 54 8.69 -1.32 5.44
C ALA A 54 7.93 -0.78 6.66
N TYR A 55 8.48 -0.98 7.85
CA TYR A 55 7.81 -0.60 9.10
C TYR A 55 8.81 -0.16 10.18
N ARG A 56 8.30 0.60 11.14
CA ARG A 56 9.02 1.04 12.35
C ARG A 56 9.13 -0.10 13.35
N SER A 57 10.18 -0.90 13.22
CA SER A 57 10.53 -2.00 14.12
C SER A 57 10.72 -1.60 15.59
N ASP A 58 11.02 -0.33 15.88
CA ASP A 58 11.04 0.18 17.26
C ASP A 58 9.62 0.31 17.86
N LYS A 59 8.58 0.37 17.03
CA LYS A 59 7.17 0.53 17.45
C LYS A 59 6.30 -0.70 17.21
N TRP A 60 6.67 -1.55 16.25
CA TRP A 60 5.88 -2.69 15.81
C TRP A 60 6.71 -3.97 15.82
N ASP A 61 6.08 -5.06 16.22
CA ASP A 61 6.56 -6.42 15.99
C ASP A 61 5.96 -6.96 14.69
N MET A 62 6.80 -7.43 13.77
CA MET A 62 6.32 -8.22 12.64
C MET A 62 6.03 -9.65 13.11
N LEU A 63 4.77 -10.04 13.07
CA LEU A 63 4.35 -11.38 13.50
C LEU A 63 4.52 -12.41 12.38
N TRP A 64 4.19 -12.02 11.15
CA TRP A 64 4.46 -12.80 9.95
C TRP A 64 4.41 -11.91 8.71
N HIS A 65 4.95 -12.42 7.61
CA HIS A 65 4.79 -11.85 6.28
C HIS A 65 4.35 -12.96 5.29
N LYS A 66 3.67 -12.56 4.22
CA LYS A 66 3.19 -13.44 3.17
C LYS A 66 3.39 -12.81 1.80
N GLU A 67 3.67 -13.64 0.82
CA GLU A 67 3.87 -13.24 -0.56
C GLU A 67 3.03 -14.16 -1.44
N ILE A 68 2.30 -13.58 -2.38
CA ILE A 68 1.43 -14.32 -3.29
C ILE A 68 1.83 -13.96 -4.71
N GLN A 69 2.39 -14.93 -5.41
CA GLN A 69 2.80 -14.73 -6.79
C GLN A 69 1.58 -14.68 -7.71
N VAL A 70 1.56 -13.70 -8.61
CA VAL A 70 0.54 -13.54 -9.64
C VAL A 70 1.23 -13.27 -10.98
N LYS A 71 1.19 -14.24 -11.90
CA LYS A 71 1.73 -14.05 -13.24
C LYS A 71 0.68 -13.38 -14.14
N GLN A 72 0.93 -12.13 -14.54
CA GLN A 72 0.00 -11.35 -15.33
C GLN A 72 0.57 -11.12 -16.72
N ALA A 73 -0.04 -11.76 -17.73
CA ALA A 73 0.41 -11.71 -19.12
C ALA A 73 1.92 -11.97 -19.31
N GLY A 74 2.47 -12.91 -18.52
CA GLY A 74 3.88 -13.27 -18.55
C GLY A 74 4.76 -12.55 -17.52
N ASP A 75 4.31 -11.43 -16.96
CA ASP A 75 5.06 -10.61 -16.00
C ASP A 75 4.87 -11.11 -14.55
N PRO A 76 5.96 -11.37 -13.79
CA PRO A 76 5.87 -11.74 -12.38
C PRO A 76 5.41 -10.57 -11.49
N ARG A 77 4.12 -10.55 -11.15
CA ARG A 77 3.53 -9.63 -10.16
C ARG A 77 3.20 -10.37 -8.87
N GLY A 78 2.58 -9.68 -7.92
CA GLY A 78 2.12 -10.34 -6.71
C GLY A 78 1.42 -9.42 -5.74
N LEU A 79 1.18 -9.99 -4.56
CA LEU A 79 0.70 -9.32 -3.36
C LEU A 79 1.70 -9.60 -2.25
N CYS A 80 2.19 -8.57 -1.58
CA CYS A 80 2.98 -8.71 -0.36
C CYS A 80 2.17 -8.24 0.83
N GLY A 81 2.19 -9.03 1.89
CA GLY A 81 1.43 -8.78 3.11
C GLY A 81 2.28 -8.94 4.35
N ALA A 82 1.95 -8.17 5.39
CA ALA A 82 2.53 -8.29 6.71
C ALA A 82 1.46 -8.15 7.79
N LEU A 83 1.56 -8.96 8.84
CA LEU A 83 0.84 -8.75 10.09
C LEU A 83 1.78 -8.08 11.09
N LEU A 84 1.43 -6.85 11.49
CA LEU A 84 2.19 -6.05 12.42
C LEU A 84 1.41 -5.88 13.71
N LYS A 85 2.08 -5.99 14.86
CA LYS A 85 1.52 -5.74 16.19
C LYS A 85 2.25 -4.58 16.84
N ARG A 86 1.52 -3.54 17.22
CA ARG A 86 2.08 -2.39 17.92
C ARG A 86 2.53 -2.80 19.31
N LYS A 87 3.77 -2.45 19.66
CA LYS A 87 4.38 -2.78 20.96
C LYS A 87 3.68 -2.07 22.13
N ALA A 88 3.24 -0.83 21.90
CA ALA A 88 2.69 0.03 22.96
C ALA A 88 1.37 -0.49 23.56
N ASP A 89 0.49 -1.06 22.76
CA ASP A 89 -0.87 -1.43 23.18
C ASP A 89 -1.39 -2.73 22.55
N GLY A 90 -0.57 -3.42 21.76
CA GLY A 90 -0.92 -4.70 21.15
C GLY A 90 -1.89 -4.62 19.97
N VAL A 91 -2.23 -3.43 19.48
CA VAL A 91 -3.06 -3.27 18.26
C VAL A 91 -2.41 -3.98 17.08
N LYS A 92 -3.21 -4.68 16.29
CA LYS A 92 -2.75 -5.43 15.12
C LYS A 92 -3.26 -4.82 13.82
N VAL A 93 -2.41 -4.84 12.80
CA VAL A 93 -2.77 -4.41 11.45
C VAL A 93 -2.23 -5.39 10.41
N CYS A 94 -3.08 -5.77 9.46
CA CYS A 94 -2.67 -6.42 8.23
C CYS A 94 -2.42 -5.36 7.17
N VAL A 95 -1.24 -5.35 6.56
CA VAL A 95 -0.91 -4.39 5.50
C VAL A 95 -0.59 -5.19 4.26
N TRP A 96 -1.22 -4.81 3.15
CA TRP A 96 -1.12 -5.47 1.86
C TRP A 96 -0.72 -4.45 0.81
N GLY A 97 0.34 -4.74 0.05
CA GLY A 97 0.78 -3.96 -1.11
C GLY A 97 0.55 -4.75 -2.40
N THR A 98 0.39 -4.06 -3.54
CA THR A 98 0.52 -4.67 -4.87
C THR A 98 0.79 -3.63 -5.95
N HIS A 99 1.45 -4.06 -7.01
CA HIS A 99 1.56 -3.29 -8.25
C HIS A 99 1.28 -4.21 -9.47
N PRO A 100 0.00 -4.38 -9.87
CA PRO A 100 -0.41 -5.14 -11.05
C PRO A 100 0.15 -4.57 -12.36
N ILE A 101 0.13 -5.34 -13.45
CA ILE A 101 0.63 -4.86 -14.74
C ILE A 101 -0.16 -3.66 -15.28
N PHE A 102 0.57 -2.72 -15.86
CA PHE A 102 0.02 -1.69 -16.73
C PHE A 102 -0.12 -2.22 -18.16
N GLN A 103 -1.13 -3.07 -18.43
CA GLN A 103 -1.42 -3.54 -19.79
C GLN A 103 -2.69 -2.95 -20.37
N LYS A 104 -2.59 -2.59 -21.65
CA LYS A 104 -3.66 -2.03 -22.50
C LYS A 104 -4.14 -3.07 -23.50
N LYS A 105 -5.44 -3.22 -23.68
CA LYS A 105 -6.01 -3.62 -24.97
C LYS A 105 -7.02 -2.58 -25.46
N ASN A 106 -6.82 -2.14 -26.70
CA ASN A 106 -7.84 -1.52 -27.55
C ASN A 106 -8.63 -0.33 -26.97
N ALA A 107 -7.99 0.62 -26.28
CA ALA A 107 -8.65 1.87 -25.93
C ALA A 107 -8.84 2.76 -27.19
N PRO A 108 -10.08 3.03 -27.65
CA PRO A 108 -10.31 3.98 -28.74
C PRO A 108 -10.13 5.40 -28.20
N GLY A 109 -9.32 6.23 -28.87
CA GLY A 109 -9.18 7.65 -28.54
C GLY A 109 -8.22 7.97 -27.38
N ASN A 110 -8.02 9.26 -27.13
CA ASN A 110 -6.91 9.90 -26.39
C ASN A 110 -6.75 9.55 -24.88
N LEU A 111 -7.30 8.46 -24.37
CA LEU A 111 -7.12 8.01 -22.97
C LEU A 111 -5.87 7.13 -22.83
N LYS A 112 -4.71 7.67 -23.22
CA LYS A 112 -3.42 6.95 -23.37
C LYS A 112 -2.79 6.43 -22.06
N TRP A 113 -3.42 6.57 -20.90
CA TRP A 113 -2.75 6.43 -19.61
C TRP A 113 -3.38 5.47 -18.59
N ARG A 114 -4.47 4.74 -18.90
CA ARG A 114 -5.13 3.82 -17.94
C ARG A 114 -4.80 2.35 -18.23
N GLY A 115 -4.50 1.58 -17.18
CA GLY A 115 -4.45 0.11 -17.23
C GLY A 115 -5.82 -0.50 -16.97
N GLU A 116 -5.98 -1.79 -17.28
CA GLU A 116 -7.24 -2.52 -17.06
C GLU A 116 -7.38 -2.95 -15.59
N GLU A 117 -8.49 -2.59 -14.95
CA GLU A 117 -8.80 -2.88 -13.54
C GLU A 117 -8.81 -4.39 -13.23
N LYS A 118 -9.01 -5.24 -14.25
CA LYS A 118 -8.96 -6.70 -14.12
C LYS A 118 -7.66 -7.21 -13.49
N TRP A 119 -6.54 -6.52 -13.71
CA TRP A 119 -5.24 -6.96 -13.19
C TRP A 119 -5.15 -6.73 -11.69
N ALA A 120 -5.58 -5.57 -11.20
CA ALA A 120 -5.70 -5.33 -9.76
C ALA A 120 -6.72 -6.30 -9.12
N MET A 121 -7.87 -6.51 -9.77
CA MET A 121 -8.90 -7.46 -9.30
C MET A 121 -8.40 -8.91 -9.25
N GLU A 122 -7.54 -9.33 -10.18
CA GLU A 122 -6.93 -10.66 -10.16
C GLU A 122 -6.04 -10.85 -8.92
N VAL A 123 -5.21 -9.85 -8.60
CA VAL A 123 -4.37 -9.91 -7.40
C VAL A 123 -5.24 -9.97 -6.14
N ILE A 124 -6.26 -9.12 -6.04
CA ILE A 124 -7.22 -9.14 -4.93
C ILE A 124 -7.88 -10.51 -4.80
N SER A 125 -8.30 -11.11 -5.93
CA SER A 125 -8.92 -12.45 -5.94
C SER A 125 -8.00 -13.52 -5.35
N LYS A 126 -6.73 -13.52 -5.79
CA LYS A 126 -5.74 -14.52 -5.37
C LYS A 126 -5.30 -14.33 -3.92
N GLY A 127 -5.33 -13.09 -3.42
CA GLY A 127 -5.04 -12.77 -2.03
C GLY A 127 -6.19 -12.86 -1.06
N GLY A 128 -7.43 -12.94 -1.54
CA GLY A 128 -8.66 -12.82 -0.74
C GLY A 128 -8.68 -13.65 0.53
N GLU A 129 -8.43 -14.96 0.41
CA GLU A 129 -8.45 -15.86 1.56
C GLU A 129 -7.35 -15.53 2.58
N VAL A 130 -6.13 -15.20 2.14
CA VAL A 130 -5.05 -14.84 3.08
C VAL A 130 -5.31 -13.49 3.74
N MET A 131 -5.86 -12.52 3.01
CA MET A 131 -6.31 -11.23 3.57
C MET A 131 -7.37 -11.46 4.65
N LYS A 132 -8.33 -12.34 4.38
CA LYS A 132 -9.39 -12.72 5.32
C LYS A 132 -8.85 -13.46 6.54
N GLU A 133 -7.93 -14.40 6.38
CA GLU A 133 -7.26 -15.10 7.48
C GLU A 133 -6.50 -14.13 8.39
N CYS A 134 -5.84 -13.14 7.81
CA CYS A 134 -5.15 -12.09 8.55
C CYS A 134 -6.14 -11.23 9.36
N ALA A 135 -7.20 -10.75 8.72
CA ALA A 135 -8.26 -9.96 9.35
C ALA A 135 -8.98 -10.72 10.47
N ALA A 136 -9.09 -12.04 10.36
CA ALA A 136 -9.73 -12.90 11.36
C ALA A 136 -8.92 -13.03 12.66
N GLN A 137 -7.65 -12.61 12.69
CA GLN A 137 -6.89 -12.57 13.94
C GLN A 137 -7.46 -11.47 14.85
N GLY A 138 -8.20 -11.86 15.88
CA GLY A 138 -9.02 -10.96 16.71
C GLY A 138 -8.45 -9.55 16.94
N GLY A 139 -9.25 -8.54 16.59
CA GLY A 139 -8.91 -7.12 16.74
C GLY A 139 -7.96 -6.56 15.68
N THR A 140 -7.75 -7.27 14.57
CA THR A 140 -6.88 -6.83 13.47
C THR A 140 -7.66 -6.10 12.39
N THR A 141 -7.19 -4.90 12.00
CA THR A 141 -7.70 -4.17 10.83
C THR A 141 -6.82 -4.42 9.63
N SER A 142 -7.39 -4.56 8.43
CA SER A 142 -6.62 -4.67 7.20
C SER A 142 -6.56 -3.36 6.41
N ALA A 143 -5.42 -3.11 5.79
CA ALA A 143 -5.17 -2.05 4.84
C ALA A 143 -4.64 -2.66 3.54
N PHE A 144 -5.20 -2.25 2.40
CA PHE A 144 -4.76 -2.64 1.06
C PHE A 144 -4.31 -1.40 0.30
N LEU A 145 -3.06 -1.42 -0.14
CA LEU A 145 -2.31 -0.33 -0.73
C LEU A 145 -1.84 -0.80 -2.12
N CYS A 146 -1.93 0.06 -3.12
CA CYS A 146 -1.48 -0.30 -4.46
C CYS A 146 -1.19 0.90 -5.34
N ASP A 147 -0.22 0.78 -6.23
CA ASP A 147 -0.32 1.35 -7.58
C ASP A 147 -1.17 0.38 -8.41
N CYS A 148 -2.48 0.56 -8.35
CA CYS A 148 -3.44 -0.35 -8.97
C CYS A 148 -3.48 -0.24 -10.50
N ASN A 149 -2.73 0.69 -11.11
CA ASN A 149 -2.72 0.96 -12.54
C ASN A 149 -4.11 1.24 -13.16
N THR A 150 -5.10 1.62 -12.35
CA THR A 150 -6.46 1.97 -12.78
C THR A 150 -7.03 3.12 -11.94
N ASP A 151 -7.83 3.98 -12.57
CA ASP A 151 -8.54 5.07 -11.90
C ASP A 151 -9.86 4.59 -11.23
N GLU A 152 -10.23 3.32 -11.41
CA GLU A 152 -11.52 2.76 -11.00
C GLU A 152 -11.52 2.27 -9.54
N ASP A 153 -12.08 3.06 -8.63
CA ASP A 153 -12.08 2.74 -7.19
C ASP A 153 -13.14 1.69 -6.81
N GLU A 154 -14.34 1.86 -7.36
CA GLU A 154 -15.53 1.07 -6.98
C GLU A 154 -15.46 -0.41 -7.37
N PRO A 155 -14.96 -0.79 -8.57
CA PRO A 155 -14.71 -2.19 -8.90
C PRO A 155 -13.72 -2.85 -7.95
N LEU A 156 -12.63 -2.16 -7.58
CA LEU A 156 -11.61 -2.69 -6.67
C LEU A 156 -12.16 -2.87 -5.26
N ARG A 157 -12.88 -1.86 -4.75
CA ARG A 157 -13.54 -1.92 -3.45
C ARG A 157 -14.50 -3.11 -3.37
N ARG A 158 -15.40 -3.25 -4.36
CA ARG A 158 -16.32 -4.41 -4.42
C ARG A 158 -15.56 -5.72 -4.47
N LYS A 159 -14.46 -5.78 -5.23
CA LYS A 159 -13.67 -7.00 -5.32
C LYS A 159 -12.99 -7.38 -4.01
N LEU A 160 -12.51 -6.40 -3.24
CA LEU A 160 -12.00 -6.61 -1.88
C LEU A 160 -13.11 -7.15 -0.97
N GLU A 161 -14.31 -6.58 -1.02
CA GLU A 161 -15.45 -7.06 -0.23
C GLU A 161 -15.84 -8.49 -0.59
N GLU A 162 -15.96 -8.79 -1.88
CA GLU A 162 -16.27 -10.14 -2.37
C GLU A 162 -15.22 -11.17 -1.96
N SER A 163 -13.93 -10.82 -2.09
CA SER A 163 -12.82 -11.77 -1.92
C SER A 163 -12.48 -12.00 -0.44
N THR A 164 -12.84 -11.07 0.44
CA THR A 164 -12.50 -11.14 1.88
C THR A 164 -13.71 -11.36 2.79
N GLY A 165 -14.93 -11.06 2.30
CA GLY A 165 -16.15 -11.09 3.10
C GLY A 165 -16.32 -9.90 4.04
N TRP A 166 -15.41 -8.94 4.03
CA TRP A 166 -15.43 -7.75 4.89
C TRP A 166 -15.90 -6.51 4.13
N LYS A 167 -16.32 -5.48 4.85
CA LYS A 167 -16.58 -4.16 4.26
C LYS A 167 -15.27 -3.38 4.12
N TRP A 168 -15.14 -2.64 3.03
CA TRP A 168 -13.94 -1.86 2.73
C TRP A 168 -14.35 -0.47 2.28
N LYS A 169 -13.58 0.54 2.71
CA LYS A 169 -13.74 1.92 2.26
C LYS A 169 -12.44 2.44 1.63
N LEU A 170 -12.59 3.32 0.65
CA LEU A 170 -11.47 4.08 0.11
C LEU A 170 -11.03 5.12 1.15
N ALA A 171 -9.78 5.03 1.60
CA ALA A 171 -9.19 5.97 2.54
C ALA A 171 -8.33 7.03 1.85
N GLY A 172 -7.77 6.71 0.67
CA GLY A 172 -6.98 7.65 -0.12
C GLY A 172 -6.83 7.17 -1.57
N SER A 173 -6.68 8.13 -2.47
CA SER A 173 -6.59 7.90 -3.92
C SER A 173 -5.82 9.04 -4.58
N ASP A 174 -4.86 8.71 -5.44
CA ASP A 174 -4.24 9.60 -6.42
C ASP A 174 -4.08 8.85 -7.75
N ARG A 175 -5.02 9.05 -8.67
CA ARG A 175 -5.09 8.34 -9.97
C ARG A 175 -5.02 6.83 -9.85
N TYR A 176 -3.84 6.22 -9.94
CA TYR A 176 -3.65 4.76 -9.88
C TYR A 176 -3.32 4.28 -8.47
N ASP A 177 -2.84 5.19 -7.62
CA ASP A 177 -2.47 4.90 -6.25
C ASP A 177 -3.72 4.87 -5.38
N LYS A 178 -4.01 3.73 -4.73
CA LYS A 178 -5.20 3.54 -3.91
C LYS A 178 -4.86 3.00 -2.53
N ILE A 179 -5.67 3.42 -1.57
CA ILE A 179 -5.64 2.91 -0.21
C ILE A 179 -7.07 2.54 0.18
N PHE A 180 -7.28 1.26 0.45
CA PHE A 180 -8.51 0.74 1.01
C PHE A 180 -8.27 0.28 2.44
N ILE A 181 -9.21 0.56 3.33
CA ILE A 181 -9.17 0.13 4.73
C ILE A 181 -10.41 -0.70 5.00
N GLN A 182 -10.21 -1.82 5.67
CA GLN A 182 -11.28 -2.67 6.17
C GLN A 182 -12.09 -1.88 7.21
N GLU A 183 -13.40 -1.87 7.06
CA GLU A 183 -14.31 -1.30 8.06
C GLU A 183 -14.52 -2.31 9.18
N ASP A 184 -14.32 -1.87 10.42
CA ASP A 184 -14.69 -2.68 11.59
C ASP A 184 -16.24 -2.71 11.68
N PRO A 185 -16.87 -3.90 11.74
CA PRO A 185 -18.30 -3.98 12.00
C PRO A 185 -18.70 -3.37 13.36
N ASN A 186 -17.73 -3.18 14.27
CA ASN A 186 -17.93 -2.53 15.56
C ASN A 186 -17.14 -1.20 15.63
N PRO A 187 -17.70 -0.08 15.17
CA PRO A 187 -17.00 1.21 15.09
C PRO A 187 -16.49 1.74 16.45
N ALA A 188 -16.96 1.20 17.57
CA ALA A 188 -16.46 1.52 18.91
C ALA A 188 -15.08 0.90 19.22
N LYS A 189 -14.66 -0.14 18.48
CA LYS A 189 -13.34 -0.78 18.57
C LYS A 189 -12.41 -0.45 17.39
N ALA A 190 -12.95 0.26 16.39
CA ALA A 190 -12.21 0.73 15.24
C ALA A 190 -11.10 1.70 15.67
N SER A 191 -9.92 1.16 15.94
CA SER A 191 -8.68 1.93 16.12
C SER A 191 -8.13 2.36 14.76
N ILE A 192 -9.01 2.84 13.87
CA ILE A 192 -8.62 3.21 12.52
C ILE A 192 -7.91 4.57 12.56
N PRO A 193 -6.74 4.68 11.91
CA PRO A 193 -6.03 5.92 11.65
C PRO A 193 -6.91 7.09 11.20
N HIS A 194 -7.04 8.10 12.04
CA HIS A 194 -7.61 9.40 11.68
C HIS A 194 -6.51 10.31 11.09
N GLY A 195 -5.91 9.90 9.97
CA GLY A 195 -4.78 10.65 9.39
C GLY A 195 -4.64 10.60 7.87
N PHE A 196 -5.61 10.04 7.13
CA PHE A 196 -5.54 10.03 5.67
C PHE A 196 -5.83 11.42 5.09
N LYS A 197 -4.78 12.16 4.73
CA LYS A 197 -4.90 13.31 3.82
C LYS A 197 -4.54 12.84 2.42
N SER A 198 -5.54 12.60 1.58
CA SER A 198 -5.30 12.59 0.14
C SER A 198 -4.77 13.96 -0.27
N TRP A 199 -3.67 13.98 -1.01
CA TRP A 199 -3.22 15.21 -1.64
C TRP A 199 -4.26 15.60 -2.70
N ASN A 200 -4.72 16.86 -2.69
CA ASN A 200 -5.79 17.32 -3.56
C ASN A 200 -5.30 17.40 -5.02
N PRO A 201 -5.83 16.58 -5.95
CA PRO A 201 -5.39 16.56 -7.35
C PRO A 201 -5.75 17.84 -8.13
N ASN A 202 -6.54 18.76 -7.54
CA ASN A 202 -6.95 20.02 -8.20
C ASN A 202 -5.91 21.14 -8.19
N ARG A 203 -4.64 20.89 -7.81
CA ARG A 203 -3.56 21.84 -8.15
C ARG A 203 -3.29 21.78 -9.67
N ARG A 204 -4.08 22.54 -10.43
CA ARG A 204 -3.84 22.87 -11.85
C ARG A 204 -2.37 23.26 -12.02
N GLY A 205 -1.58 22.43 -12.70
CA GLY A 205 -0.18 22.70 -13.03
C GLY A 205 0.78 21.50 -12.91
N TYR A 206 0.38 20.41 -12.24
CA TYR A 206 1.24 19.23 -12.03
C TYR A 206 0.76 18.02 -12.85
N TRP A 207 0.84 18.12 -14.18
CA TRP A 207 0.63 16.99 -15.09
C TRP A 207 1.84 16.04 -15.17
N ASP A 208 2.94 16.40 -14.53
CA ASP A 208 4.09 15.52 -14.34
C ASP A 208 3.80 14.63 -13.12
N ARG A 209 3.65 13.32 -13.33
CA ARG A 209 3.69 12.36 -12.22
C ARG A 209 4.98 12.63 -11.46
N TYR A 210 4.94 12.86 -10.15
CA TYR A 210 6.17 13.05 -9.36
C TYR A 210 7.12 11.84 -9.52
N CYS A 211 6.55 10.63 -9.70
CA CYS A 211 7.24 9.41 -10.14
C CYS A 211 8.20 9.63 -11.33
N GLN A 212 7.78 10.37 -12.37
CA GLN A 212 8.59 10.58 -13.58
C GLN A 212 9.81 11.48 -13.36
N LYS A 213 9.89 12.22 -12.24
CA LYS A 213 11.08 13.00 -11.85
C LYS A 213 11.88 12.33 -10.72
N ARG A 214 12.15 11.03 -10.89
CA ARG A 214 13.19 10.20 -10.22
C ARG A 214 12.75 9.23 -9.12
N CYS A 215 11.45 8.92 -8.95
CA CYS A 215 10.99 7.81 -8.10
C CYS A 215 11.62 7.74 -6.67
N MET A 216 12.07 8.87 -6.12
CA MET A 216 12.93 8.93 -4.94
C MET A 216 12.66 10.22 -4.17
N GLU A 217 11.39 10.54 -3.93
CA GLU A 217 11.02 11.74 -3.18
C GLU A 217 11.33 11.50 -1.69
N PRO A 218 12.30 12.23 -1.08
CA PRO A 218 12.68 11.98 0.31
C PRO A 218 11.53 12.21 1.29
N THR A 219 10.60 13.11 0.95
CA THR A 219 9.39 13.35 1.77
C THR A 219 8.35 12.23 1.67
N TRP A 220 8.53 11.32 0.71
CA TRP A 220 7.70 10.14 0.46
C TRP A 220 8.35 8.85 0.96
N GLY A 221 9.43 8.97 1.74
CA GLY A 221 10.24 7.81 2.11
C GLY A 221 10.86 7.14 0.89
N TYR A 222 11.16 7.89 -0.18
CA TYR A 222 11.72 7.40 -1.44
C TYR A 222 10.79 6.44 -2.21
N ALA A 223 9.49 6.45 -1.92
CA ALA A 223 8.49 5.82 -2.78
C ALA A 223 8.35 6.61 -4.09
N ASP A 224 8.03 5.90 -5.17
CA ASP A 224 7.82 6.45 -6.49
C ASP A 224 6.41 7.04 -6.67
N HIS A 225 5.47 6.60 -5.83
CA HIS A 225 4.15 7.20 -5.61
C HIS A 225 4.05 7.83 -4.20
N PRO A 226 3.02 8.65 -3.91
CA PRO A 226 2.78 9.12 -2.56
C PRO A 226 2.68 7.93 -1.61
N PRO A 227 3.42 7.90 -0.48
CA PRO A 227 3.40 6.77 0.42
C PRO A 227 2.07 6.78 1.15
N VAL A 228 1.65 5.59 1.54
CA VAL A 228 0.45 5.45 2.33
C VAL A 228 0.77 5.74 3.79
N TYR A 229 0.26 6.86 4.29
CA TYR A 229 0.46 7.28 5.67
C TYR A 229 -0.56 6.59 6.59
N VAL A 230 -0.13 5.58 7.34
CA VAL A 230 -0.94 4.96 8.40
C VAL A 230 -0.64 5.69 9.73
N GLU A 231 -1.40 6.74 10.07
CA GLU A 231 -1.33 7.36 11.40
C GLU A 231 -2.19 6.57 12.40
N VAL A 232 -1.65 5.52 13.01
CA VAL A 232 -2.38 4.82 14.08
C VAL A 232 -2.27 5.65 15.36
N THR A 233 -3.13 6.63 15.57
CA THR A 233 -3.24 7.30 16.88
C THR A 233 -4.14 6.46 17.80
N PRO A 234 -3.64 5.97 18.95
CA PRO A 234 -4.53 5.60 20.05
C PRO A 234 -5.18 6.87 20.61
N LYS A 235 -6.44 6.79 21.02
CA LYS A 235 -7.01 7.76 21.98
C LYS A 235 -6.37 7.56 23.34
#